data_AF-A0A8C7XCW2-F1
#
_entry.id   AF-A0A8C7XCW2-F1
#
_cell.length_a   1.000
_cell.length_b   1.000
_cell.length_c   1.000
_cell.angle_alpha   90.00
_cell.angle_beta   90.00
_cell.angle_gamma   90.00
#
_symmetry.space_group_name_H-M   'P 1'
#
loop_
_entity.id
_entity.type
_entity.pdbx_description
1 polymer ?
#
loop_
_entity_poly.entity_id
_entity_poly.type
_entity_poly.pdbx_seq_one_letter_code
_entity_poly.pdbx_strand_id
1 'polypeptide(L)'
;MGKPQDPKKPRGKMSSYAYFVQTCREEHKKKHPDASVNFSEFSKKCSERWKTMSPKEKGKFEDMAKQDKLRYEGEMKNYVPPKGQKKKRFKDPNAPKRPPSAFFLFCADFRPKIKSESPGLSIGDTAKKLGEMWNSLSAEEKQPYEKKAAKLKEKYDKVSTKKKNVCFCLNKDFFTLKI
;
A
#
# COMPACT_ATOMS: atom_id res chain seq x y z
N MET A 1 -10.40 7.45 -13.20
CA MET A 1 -10.01 6.51 -14.28
C MET A 1 -8.98 5.52 -13.72
N GLY A 2 -9.30 4.22 -13.68
CA GLY A 2 -8.38 3.20 -13.17
C GLY A 2 -7.18 3.06 -14.10
N LYS A 3 -5.96 2.98 -13.54
CA LYS A 3 -4.75 2.76 -14.36
C LYS A 3 -4.89 1.44 -15.14
N PRO A 4 -4.40 1.38 -16.39
CA PRO A 4 -4.32 0.13 -17.14
C PRO A 4 -3.62 -0.93 -16.28
N GLN A 5 -4.31 -2.03 -16.04
CA GLN A 5 -3.81 -3.13 -15.23
C GLN A 5 -2.93 -4.00 -16.13
N ASP A 6 -1.67 -4.24 -15.74
CA ASP A 6 -0.71 -4.95 -16.57
C ASP A 6 -1.23 -6.35 -16.97
N PRO A 7 -1.22 -6.73 -18.27
CA PRO A 7 -1.71 -8.03 -18.73
C PRO A 7 -0.94 -9.22 -18.13
N LYS A 8 0.33 -9.01 -17.77
CA LYS A 8 1.19 -10.03 -17.14
C LYS A 8 0.99 -10.15 -15.63
N LYS A 9 0.22 -9.26 -14.99
CA LYS A 9 0.02 -9.30 -13.55
C LYS A 9 -0.98 -10.41 -13.20
N PRO A 10 -0.58 -11.37 -12.34
CA PRO A 10 -1.46 -12.42 -11.84
C PRO A 10 -2.80 -11.86 -11.36
N ARG A 11 -3.89 -12.52 -11.74
CA ARG A 11 -5.23 -12.15 -11.28
C ARG A 11 -5.29 -12.31 -9.77
N GLY A 12 -5.78 -11.28 -9.08
CA GLY A 12 -5.89 -11.28 -7.62
C GLY A 12 -6.66 -12.47 -7.08
N LYS A 13 -6.37 -12.84 -5.83
CA LYS A 13 -7.05 -13.95 -5.16
C LYS A 13 -8.55 -13.65 -4.95
N MET A 14 -9.39 -14.62 -5.28
CA MET A 14 -10.83 -14.60 -5.03
C MET A 14 -11.14 -15.13 -3.62
N SER A 15 -12.10 -14.50 -2.95
CA SER A 15 -12.63 -14.99 -1.68
C SER A 15 -13.69 -16.08 -1.90
N SER A 16 -14.03 -16.82 -0.85
CA SER A 16 -15.10 -17.83 -0.89
C SER A 16 -16.43 -17.24 -1.34
N TYR A 17 -16.76 -16.05 -0.83
CA TYR A 17 -17.94 -15.30 -1.29
C TYR A 17 -17.85 -14.88 -2.77
N ALA A 18 -16.67 -14.50 -3.28
CA ALA A 18 -16.52 -14.14 -4.69
C ALA A 18 -16.78 -15.33 -5.62
N TYR A 19 -16.32 -16.54 -5.25
CA TYR A 19 -16.64 -17.77 -5.97
C TYR A 19 -18.14 -18.08 -5.93
N PHE A 20 -18.78 -17.90 -4.76
CA PHE A 20 -20.22 -18.09 -4.63
C PHE A 20 -21.05 -17.12 -5.48
N VAL A 21 -20.65 -15.85 -5.52
CA VAL A 21 -21.31 -14.85 -6.39
C VAL A 21 -21.13 -15.23 -7.86
N GLN A 22 -19.97 -15.78 -8.24
CA GLN A 22 -19.75 -16.27 -9.59
C GLN A 22 -20.66 -17.44 -9.94
N THR A 23 -20.77 -18.45 -9.07
CA THR A 23 -21.68 -19.58 -9.30
C THR A 23 -23.14 -19.12 -9.37
N CYS A 24 -23.55 -18.15 -8.54
CA CYS A 24 -24.89 -17.58 -8.62
C CYS A 24 -25.14 -16.85 -9.96
N ARG A 25 -24.11 -16.19 -10.53
CA ARG A 25 -24.22 -15.53 -11.84
C ARG A 25 -24.36 -16.55 -12.96
N GLU A 26 -23.57 -17.62 -12.91
CA GLU A 26 -23.62 -18.71 -13.89
C GLU A 26 -24.96 -19.45 -13.86
N GLU A 27 -25.48 -19.75 -12.67
CA GLU A 27 -26.83 -20.31 -12.49
C GLU A 27 -27.91 -19.41 -13.07
N HIS A 28 -27.84 -18.09 -12.80
CA HIS A 28 -28.80 -17.13 -13.32
C HIS A 28 -28.72 -17.02 -14.84
N LYS A 29 -27.51 -16.99 -15.41
CA LYS A 29 -27.30 -16.96 -16.87
C LYS A 29 -27.80 -18.24 -17.54
N LYS A 30 -27.69 -19.40 -16.88
CA LYS A 30 -28.22 -20.67 -17.40
C LYS A 30 -29.74 -20.73 -17.38
N LYS A 31 -30.37 -20.19 -16.32
CA LYS A 31 -31.84 -20.17 -16.17
C LYS A 31 -32.52 -19.05 -16.96
N HIS A 32 -31.81 -17.94 -17.17
CA HIS A 32 -32.29 -16.79 -17.91
C HIS A 32 -31.17 -16.28 -18.84
N PRO A 33 -30.91 -16.99 -19.95
CA PRO A 33 -29.84 -16.62 -20.90
C PRO A 33 -30.08 -15.26 -21.57
N ASP A 34 -31.34 -14.82 -21.66
CA ASP A 34 -31.76 -13.59 -22.32
C ASP A 34 -32.18 -12.47 -21.36
N ALA A 35 -32.20 -12.74 -20.04
CA ALA A 35 -32.57 -11.73 -19.06
C ALA A 35 -31.36 -10.91 -18.63
N SER A 36 -31.46 -9.59 -18.78
CA SER A 36 -30.49 -8.65 -18.24
C SER A 36 -30.51 -8.69 -16.70
N VAL A 37 -29.37 -9.03 -16.10
CA VAL A 37 -29.20 -9.09 -14.64
C VAL A 37 -29.07 -7.69 -14.05
N ASN A 38 -30.05 -7.26 -13.25
CA ASN A 38 -29.91 -6.05 -12.44
C ASN A 38 -28.87 -6.28 -11.32
N PHE A 39 -27.70 -5.67 -11.44
CA PHE A 39 -26.58 -5.86 -10.49
C PHE A 39 -26.97 -5.54 -9.03
N SER A 40 -27.80 -4.52 -8.80
CA SER A 40 -28.24 -4.13 -7.46
C SER A 40 -29.10 -5.21 -6.80
N GLU A 41 -30.07 -5.74 -7.55
CA GLU A 41 -30.97 -6.78 -7.08
C GLU A 41 -30.26 -8.13 -6.91
N PHE A 42 -29.37 -8.46 -7.87
CA PHE A 42 -28.56 -9.67 -7.82
C PHE A 42 -27.59 -9.66 -6.64
N SER A 43 -26.98 -8.51 -6.34
CA SER A 43 -26.08 -8.38 -5.18
C SER A 43 -26.81 -8.61 -3.85
N LYS A 44 -28.04 -8.10 -3.71
CA LYS A 44 -28.90 -8.34 -2.53
C LYS A 44 -29.24 -9.83 -2.39
N LYS A 45 -29.73 -10.47 -3.48
CA LYS A 45 -30.04 -11.91 -3.50
C LYS A 45 -28.84 -12.79 -3.15
N CYS A 46 -27.65 -12.46 -3.64
CA CYS A 46 -26.43 -13.20 -3.29
C CYS A 46 -26.05 -13.03 -1.82
N SER A 47 -26.18 -11.83 -1.26
CA SER A 47 -25.85 -11.60 0.15
C SER A 47 -26.78 -12.36 1.09
N GLU A 48 -28.08 -12.35 0.81
CA GLU A 48 -29.08 -13.08 1.58
C GLU A 48 -28.88 -14.59 1.50
N ARG A 49 -28.71 -15.13 0.28
CA ARG A 49 -28.41 -16.55 0.07
C ARG A 49 -27.11 -16.95 0.79
N TRP A 50 -26.04 -16.16 0.70
CA TRP A 50 -24.81 -16.47 1.43
C TRP A 50 -24.99 -16.49 2.96
N LYS A 51 -25.86 -15.64 3.52
CA LYS A 51 -26.16 -15.67 4.96
C LYS A 51 -26.91 -16.93 5.36
N THR A 52 -27.90 -17.36 4.57
CA THR A 52 -28.72 -18.54 4.85
C THR A 52 -28.06 -19.88 4.51
N MET A 53 -26.99 -19.87 3.71
CA MET A 53 -26.25 -21.09 3.34
C MET A 53 -25.56 -21.75 4.55
N SER A 54 -25.58 -23.07 4.57
CA SER A 54 -25.02 -23.89 5.65
C SER A 54 -23.47 -23.84 5.65
N PRO A 55 -22.82 -24.10 6.80
CA PRO A 55 -21.36 -24.19 6.87
C PRO A 55 -20.78 -25.24 5.92
N LYS A 56 -21.51 -26.33 5.67
CA LYS A 56 -21.09 -27.41 4.77
C LYS A 56 -21.02 -26.95 3.31
N GLU A 57 -22.01 -26.16 2.87
CA GLU A 57 -22.02 -25.61 1.52
C GLU A 57 -20.99 -24.47 1.36
N LYS A 58 -20.82 -23.65 2.42
CA LYS A 58 -19.75 -22.64 2.49
C LYS A 58 -18.36 -23.28 2.43
N GLY A 59 -18.18 -24.44 3.04
CA GLY A 59 -16.92 -25.20 3.03
C GLY A 59 -16.38 -25.44 1.63
N LYS A 60 -17.25 -25.80 0.67
CA LYS A 60 -16.87 -25.95 -0.75
C LYS A 60 -16.26 -24.67 -1.33
N PHE A 61 -16.83 -23.51 -1.02
CA PHE A 61 -16.32 -22.22 -1.51
C PHE A 61 -15.07 -21.76 -0.75
N GLU A 62 -14.94 -22.11 0.53
CA GLU A 62 -13.73 -21.89 1.31
C GLU A 62 -12.55 -22.69 0.76
N ASP A 63 -12.75 -23.95 0.38
CA ASP A 63 -11.71 -24.77 -0.22
C ASP A 63 -11.29 -24.25 -1.60
N MET A 64 -12.24 -23.79 -2.43
CA MET A 64 -11.93 -23.08 -3.68
C MET A 64 -11.10 -21.82 -3.44
N ALA A 65 -11.43 -21.03 -2.42
CA ALA A 65 -10.68 -19.84 -2.06
C ALA A 65 -9.27 -20.17 -1.54
N LYS A 66 -9.09 -21.29 -0.82
CA LYS A 66 -7.77 -21.80 -0.41
C LYS A 66 -6.93 -22.19 -1.63
N GLN A 67 -7.51 -22.90 -2.59
CA GLN A 67 -6.82 -23.27 -3.83
C GLN A 67 -6.43 -22.05 -4.67
N ASP A 68 -7.33 -21.05 -4.80
CA ASP A 68 -7.02 -19.83 -5.53
C ASP A 68 -5.96 -18.96 -4.84
N LYS A 69 -5.90 -19.01 -3.50
CA LYS A 69 -4.80 -18.42 -2.74
C LYS A 69 -3.46 -19.08 -3.11
N LEU A 70 -3.40 -20.42 -3.20
CA LEU A 70 -2.20 -21.14 -3.60
C LEU A 70 -1.79 -20.84 -5.04
N ARG A 71 -2.75 -20.81 -5.98
CA ARG A 71 -2.54 -20.38 -7.37
C ARG A 71 -1.93 -18.98 -7.42
N TYR A 72 -2.55 -18.02 -6.74
CA TYR A 72 -2.08 -16.64 -6.72
C TYR A 72 -0.68 -16.51 -6.10
N GLU A 73 -0.40 -17.24 -5.01
CA GLU A 73 0.93 -17.26 -4.39
C GLU A 73 1.99 -17.85 -5.32
N GLY A 74 1.67 -18.92 -6.05
CA GLY A 74 2.55 -19.51 -7.07
C GLY A 74 2.81 -18.55 -8.24
N GLU A 75 1.76 -17.99 -8.83
CA GLU A 75 1.88 -17.01 -9.93
C GLU A 75 2.65 -15.76 -9.49
N MET A 76 2.42 -15.28 -8.26
CA MET A 76 3.13 -14.13 -7.71
C MET A 76 4.61 -14.39 -7.45
N LYS A 77 5.03 -15.63 -7.17
CA LYS A 77 6.46 -15.98 -7.04
C LYS A 77 7.19 -15.82 -8.38
N ASN A 78 6.51 -16.13 -9.48
CA ASN A 78 7.06 -16.03 -10.83
C ASN A 78 6.84 -14.65 -11.48
N TYR A 79 6.02 -13.79 -10.87
CA TYR A 79 5.71 -12.46 -11.41
C TYR A 79 6.80 -11.43 -11.07
N VAL A 80 7.46 -10.92 -12.10
CA VAL A 80 8.36 -9.77 -12.01
C VAL A 80 7.60 -8.50 -12.40
N PRO A 81 7.32 -7.59 -11.46
CA PRO A 81 6.63 -6.35 -11.78
C PRO A 81 7.48 -5.47 -12.71
N PRO A 82 6.86 -4.78 -13.69
CA PRO A 82 7.59 -3.86 -14.57
C PRO A 82 8.28 -2.75 -13.76
N LYS A 83 9.45 -2.30 -14.24
CA LYS A 83 10.27 -1.27 -13.59
C LYS A 83 9.41 -0.04 -13.28
N GLY A 84 9.24 0.26 -11.98
CA GLY A 84 8.45 1.41 -11.50
C GLY A 84 7.24 1.03 -10.64
N GLN A 85 6.71 -0.19 -10.75
CA GLN A 85 5.61 -0.67 -9.91
C GLN A 85 6.13 -1.34 -8.62
N LYS A 86 6.67 -0.54 -7.71
CA LYS A 86 7.01 -1.05 -6.37
C LYS A 86 5.71 -1.27 -5.57
N LYS A 87 5.54 -2.46 -4.99
CA LYS A 87 4.48 -2.75 -4.02
C LYS A 87 4.48 -1.66 -2.96
N LYS A 88 3.38 -0.91 -2.82
CA LYS A 88 3.22 0.07 -1.74
C LYS A 88 3.35 -0.70 -0.43
N ARG A 89 4.51 -0.59 0.23
CA ARG A 89 4.65 -1.05 1.61
C ARG A 89 3.65 -0.24 2.44
N PHE A 90 2.80 -0.95 3.19
CA PHE A 90 1.98 -0.33 4.22
C PHE A 90 2.93 0.32 5.22
N LYS A 91 2.80 1.63 5.41
CA LYS A 91 3.58 2.34 6.42
C LYS A 91 2.77 2.21 7.71
N ASP A 92 3.36 1.60 8.72
CA ASP A 92 2.76 1.53 10.04
C ASP A 92 2.50 2.97 10.55
N PRO A 93 1.26 3.31 10.93
CA PRO A 93 0.92 4.64 11.45
C PRO A 93 1.72 5.02 12.71
N ASN A 94 2.16 4.03 13.50
CA ASN A 94 2.94 4.24 14.72
C ASN A 94 4.46 4.15 14.47
N ALA A 95 4.91 3.84 13.26
CA ALA A 95 6.33 3.90 12.95
C ALA A 95 6.83 5.36 13.01
N PRO A 96 8.00 5.62 13.62
CA PRO A 96 8.57 6.95 13.62
C PRO A 96 8.76 7.43 12.16
N LYS A 97 8.45 8.70 11.91
CA LYS A 97 8.61 9.30 10.58
C LYS A 97 10.11 9.45 10.27
N ARG A 98 10.51 9.08 9.06
CA ARG A 98 11.91 9.21 8.63
C ARG A 98 12.36 10.68 8.68
N PRO A 99 13.59 10.95 9.12
CA PRO A 99 14.11 12.30 9.19
C PRO A 99 14.33 12.89 7.79
N PRO A 100 14.20 14.21 7.63
CA PRO A 100 14.50 14.88 6.36
C PRO A 100 16.00 14.78 6.03
N SER A 101 16.31 14.64 4.74
CA SER A 101 17.69 14.71 4.22
C SER A 101 18.21 16.16 4.22
N ALA A 102 19.53 16.34 4.07
CA ALA A 102 20.19 17.64 3.96
C ALA A 102 19.53 18.55 2.91
N PHE A 103 19.23 18.00 1.73
CA PHE A 103 18.50 18.71 0.68
C PHE A 103 17.08 19.15 1.10
N PHE A 104 16.37 18.33 1.87
CA PHE A 104 15.03 18.67 2.35
C PHE A 104 15.06 19.74 3.44
N LEU A 105 16.11 19.77 4.27
CA LEU A 105 16.34 20.85 5.23
C LEU A 105 16.61 22.16 4.50
N PHE A 106 17.49 22.14 3.49
CA PHE A 106 17.73 23.29 2.62
C PHE A 106 16.44 23.77 1.92
N CYS A 107 15.69 22.84 1.33
CA CYS A 107 14.40 23.19 0.72
C CYS A 107 13.43 23.83 1.72
N ALA A 108 13.40 23.39 2.99
CA ALA A 108 12.51 23.98 3.99
C ALA A 108 12.84 25.45 4.27
N ASP A 109 14.13 25.80 4.29
CA ASP A 109 14.61 27.15 4.58
C ASP A 109 14.46 28.09 3.36
N PHE A 110 14.59 27.57 2.14
CA PHE A 110 14.58 28.37 0.91
C PHE A 110 13.24 28.39 0.17
N ARG A 111 12.36 27.40 0.38
CA ARG A 111 10.97 27.44 -0.12
C ARG A 111 10.22 28.73 0.23
N PRO A 112 10.23 29.23 1.49
CA PRO A 112 9.52 30.47 1.81
C PRO A 112 10.13 31.69 1.11
N LYS A 113 11.46 31.73 0.93
CA LYS A 113 12.16 32.82 0.24
C LYS A 113 11.77 32.91 -1.25
N ILE A 114 11.77 31.78 -1.95
CA ILE A 114 11.34 31.73 -3.36
C ILE A 114 9.84 32.06 -3.48
N LYS A 115 9.03 31.65 -2.49
CA LYS A 115 7.61 31.97 -2.48
C LYS A 115 7.37 33.47 -2.27
N SER A 116 8.18 34.16 -1.45
CA SER A 116 8.09 35.62 -1.31
C SER A 116 8.58 36.37 -2.54
N GLU A 117 9.64 35.89 -3.19
CA GLU A 117 10.18 36.49 -4.42
C GLU A 117 9.28 36.25 -5.64
N SER A 118 8.53 35.15 -5.64
CA SER A 118 7.68 34.76 -6.76
C SER A 118 6.39 34.08 -6.27
N PRO A 119 5.41 34.86 -5.76
CA PRO A 119 4.20 34.34 -5.14
C PRO A 119 3.21 33.61 -6.08
N GLY A 120 3.57 33.38 -7.35
CA GLY A 120 2.75 32.66 -8.34
C GLY A 120 3.37 31.38 -8.90
N LEU A 121 4.59 31.00 -8.50
CA LEU A 121 5.23 29.78 -9.01
C LEU A 121 4.57 28.51 -8.47
N SER A 122 4.38 27.52 -9.34
CA SER A 122 3.94 26.20 -8.94
C SER A 122 4.96 25.54 -8.01
N ILE A 123 4.48 24.75 -7.06
CA ILE A 123 5.32 23.98 -6.12
C ILE A 123 6.35 23.13 -6.87
N GLY A 124 6.00 22.65 -8.07
CA GLY A 124 6.89 21.89 -8.94
C GLY A 124 8.07 22.73 -9.46
N ASP A 125 7.82 23.95 -9.90
CA ASP A 125 8.86 24.83 -10.46
C ASP A 125 9.75 25.41 -9.36
N THR A 126 9.18 25.73 -8.19
CA THR A 126 9.98 26.05 -6.99
C THR A 126 10.92 24.90 -6.62
N ALA A 127 10.45 23.65 -6.71
CA ALA A 127 11.29 22.49 -6.39
C ALA A 127 12.41 22.28 -7.41
N LYS A 128 12.20 22.57 -8.70
CA LYS A 128 13.25 22.52 -9.73
C LYS A 128 14.34 23.55 -9.45
N LYS A 129 13.97 24.81 -9.22
CA LYS A 129 14.92 25.89 -8.87
C LYS A 129 15.74 25.54 -7.63
N LEU A 130 15.12 25.00 -6.59
CA LEU A 130 15.83 24.55 -5.38
C LEU A 130 16.82 23.41 -5.65
N GLY A 131 16.47 22.48 -6.55
CA GLY A 131 17.36 21.41 -6.97
C GLY A 131 18.60 21.92 -7.69
N GLU A 132 18.42 22.88 -8.60
CA GLU A 132 19.51 23.55 -9.30
C GLU A 132 20.41 24.31 -8.33
N MET A 133 19.83 25.15 -7.46
CA MET A 133 20.58 25.86 -6.41
C MET A 133 21.38 24.89 -5.53
N TRP A 134 20.76 23.80 -5.08
CA TRP A 134 21.47 22.80 -4.28
C TRP A 134 22.64 22.17 -5.03
N ASN A 135 22.51 21.88 -6.32
CA ASN A 135 23.62 21.33 -7.10
C ASN A 135 24.75 22.36 -7.28
N SER A 136 24.43 23.64 -7.42
CA SER A 136 25.40 24.74 -7.53
C SER A 136 26.09 25.10 -6.21
N LEU A 137 25.51 24.81 -5.04
CA LEU A 137 26.14 25.07 -3.74
C LEU A 137 27.44 24.27 -3.56
N SER A 138 28.43 24.89 -2.91
CA SER A 138 29.68 24.24 -2.57
C SER A 138 29.51 23.18 -1.47
N ALA A 139 30.50 22.28 -1.33
CA ALA A 139 30.49 21.29 -0.26
C ALA A 139 30.47 21.92 1.14
N GLU A 140 31.07 23.11 1.29
CA GLU A 140 31.13 23.86 2.54
C GLU A 140 29.75 24.37 2.98
N GLU A 141 28.96 24.89 2.04
CA GLU A 141 27.60 25.35 2.30
C GLU A 141 26.61 24.20 2.53
N LYS A 142 26.89 23.03 1.93
CA LYS A 142 26.14 21.79 2.16
C LYS A 142 26.46 21.16 3.52
N GLN A 143 27.70 21.30 3.99
CA GLN A 143 28.20 20.71 5.23
C GLN A 143 27.31 20.96 6.47
N PRO A 144 26.81 22.17 6.77
CA PRO A 144 25.92 22.38 7.91
C PRO A 144 24.59 21.62 7.76
N TYR A 145 24.05 21.50 6.55
CA TYR A 145 22.81 20.74 6.31
C TYR A 145 23.04 19.24 6.43
N GLU A 146 24.17 18.74 5.96
CA GLU A 146 24.57 17.34 6.14
C GLU A 146 24.79 16.99 7.61
N LYS A 147 25.48 17.85 8.38
CA LYS A 147 25.65 17.71 9.83
C LYS A 147 24.30 17.71 10.55
N LYS A 148 23.38 18.62 10.20
CA LYS A 148 22.02 18.67 10.76
C LYS A 148 21.24 17.38 10.42
N ALA A 149 21.30 16.92 9.17
CA ALA A 149 20.64 15.69 8.74
C ALA A 149 21.22 14.45 9.45
N ALA A 150 22.53 14.37 9.63
CA ALA A 150 23.21 13.29 10.35
C ALA A 150 22.76 13.24 11.82
N LYS A 151 22.69 14.39 12.51
CA LYS A 151 22.16 14.47 13.88
C LYS A 151 20.71 14.02 13.99
N LEU A 152 19.86 14.40 13.03
CA LEU A 152 18.46 13.97 12.99
C LEU A 152 18.32 12.47 12.70
N LYS A 153 19.18 11.94 11.83
CA LYS A 153 19.29 10.51 11.55
C LYS A 153 19.67 9.72 12.79
N GLU A 154 20.68 10.15 13.53
CA GLU A 154 21.10 9.49 14.77
C GLU A 154 19.98 9.47 15.82
N LYS A 155 19.26 10.58 16.00
CA LYS A 155 18.09 10.65 16.90
C LYS A 155 17.00 9.67 16.45
N TYR A 156 16.71 9.61 15.15
CA TYR A 156 15.75 8.67 14.60
C TYR A 156 16.18 7.22 14.79
N ASP A 157 17.46 6.90 14.57
CA ASP A 157 17.99 5.55 14.73
C ASP A 157 17.86 5.09 16.19
N LYS A 158 18.14 5.98 17.18
CA LYS A 158 17.90 5.70 18.60
C LYS A 158 16.43 5.46 18.91
N VAL A 159 15.51 6.30 18.41
CA VAL A 159 14.06 6.15 18.63
C VAL A 159 13.52 4.89 17.95
N SER A 160 13.96 4.60 16.72
CA SER A 160 13.54 3.42 15.97
C SER A 160 14.05 2.13 16.61
N THR A 161 15.24 2.15 17.22
CA THR A 161 15.79 1.00 17.97
C THR A 161 15.01 0.77 19.27
N LYS A 162 14.73 1.83 20.03
CA LYS A 162 13.89 1.71 21.25
C LYS A 162 12.49 1.17 20.93
N LYS A 163 11.81 1.67 19.88
CA LYS A 163 10.48 1.16 19.48
C LYS A 163 10.52 -0.28 18.96
N LYS A 164 11.56 -0.70 18.22
CA LYS A 164 11.74 -2.10 17.83
C LYS A 164 11.88 -3.01 19.03
N ASN A 165 12.64 -2.59 20.05
CA ASN A 165 12.84 -3.36 21.28
C ASN A 165 11.55 -3.43 22.12
N VAL A 166 10.78 -2.33 22.23
CA VAL A 166 9.47 -2.33 22.90
C VAL A 166 8.45 -3.20 22.17
N CYS A 167 8.39 -3.14 20.83
CA CYS A 167 7.53 -4.00 20.03
C CYS A 167 7.93 -5.49 20.14
N PHE A 168 9.22 -5.78 20.31
CA PHE A 168 9.70 -7.14 20.55
C PHE A 168 9.36 -7.64 21.96
N CYS A 169 9.45 -6.79 22.99
CA CYS A 169 9.02 -7.15 24.35
C CYS A 169 7.50 -7.39 24.43
N LEU A 170 6.68 -6.51 23.86
CA LEU A 170 5.22 -6.66 23.87
C LEU A 170 4.72 -7.89 23.08
N ASN A 171 5.50 -8.40 22.12
CA ASN A 171 5.18 -9.66 21.44
C ASN A 171 5.67 -10.90 22.19
N LYS A 172 6.64 -10.78 23.12
CA LYS A 172 7.02 -11.89 24.01
C LYS A 172 6.01 -12.09 25.13
N ASP A 173 5.41 -11.02 25.63
CA ASP A 173 4.40 -11.12 26.71
C ASP A 173 3.05 -11.69 26.24
N PHE A 174 2.79 -11.74 24.92
CA PHE A 174 1.58 -12.38 24.37
C PHE A 174 1.74 -13.88 24.11
N PHE A 175 2.97 -14.42 24.15
CA PHE A 175 3.25 -15.83 23.85
C PHE A 175 3.53 -16.70 25.09
N THR A 176 3.56 -16.12 26.29
CA THR A 176 3.83 -16.83 27.55
C THR A 176 2.64 -16.95 28.50
N LEU A 177 1.47 -16.41 28.15
CA LEU A 177 0.24 -16.57 28.94
C LEU A 177 -0.75 -17.53 28.26
N LYS A 178 -0.29 -18.75 27.98
CA LYS A 178 -1.14 -19.91 27.69
C LYS A 178 -0.40 -21.17 28.10
N ILE A 179 -0.26 -21.34 29.42
CA ILE A 179 -0.04 -22.63 30.07
C ILE A 179 -1.29 -22.87 30.92
#